data_AF-A0A2E7SIU4-F1
#
_entry.id   AF-A0A2E7SIU4-F1
#
_cell.length_a   1.000
_cell.length_b   1.000
_cell.length_c   1.000
_cell.angle_alpha   90.00
_cell.angle_beta   90.00
_cell.angle_gamma   90.00
#
_symmetry.space_group_name_H-M   'P 1'
#
loop_
_entity.id
_entity.type
_entity.pdbx_description
1 polymer ?
#
loop_
_entity_poly.entity_id
_entity_poly.type
_entity_poly.pdbx_seq_one_letter_code
_entity_poly.pdbx_strand_id
1 'polypeptide(L)'
;MTGEGRMALLKDAMVGQWRSMGSMAAMFVGTILLAIYIQPFWDRPESRAFGEAGTTKVGLIGLEFILILIFTGVIIWLAKRGLQVIIKWAVLIILWISLSYCLIPLSSYALDTPQPTVEFRTEEHFNHDFHFTDLDSSGFIVDNQTHLIKYSEASGIESGIQANQIWSWPLDMGNQSFSAHPITIVDNIDSYIFCDQSRWVKLDKNDGSVISTYDVHCNAGFSTSEYDWEIIDTLLQKIDPFHPNIPNHSWTYKLPEQFLGKDFLRGVLLNDGEMLLVSDDWAGIIEIPDEPHNQDRG
;
A
#
# COMPACT_ATOMS: atom_id res chain seq x y z
N MET A 1 -68.63 -28.78 -28.05
CA MET A 1 -67.23 -28.32 -27.96
C MET A 1 -66.58 -29.05 -26.80
N THR A 2 -65.77 -30.06 -27.12
CA THR A 2 -65.26 -31.10 -26.22
C THR A 2 -64.13 -30.58 -25.33
N GLY A 3 -64.02 -31.12 -24.11
CA GLY A 3 -63.08 -30.66 -23.08
C GLY A 3 -61.60 -30.67 -23.48
N GLU A 4 -61.22 -31.47 -24.48
CA GLU A 4 -59.85 -31.54 -25.02
C GLU A 4 -59.39 -30.24 -25.70
N GLY A 5 -60.29 -29.55 -26.41
CA GLY A 5 -59.97 -28.28 -27.07
C GLY A 5 -59.71 -27.14 -26.07
N ARG A 6 -60.41 -27.13 -24.92
CA ARG A 6 -60.18 -26.16 -23.84
C ARG A 6 -58.88 -26.43 -23.08
N MET A 7 -58.52 -27.70 -22.88
CA MET A 7 -57.28 -28.09 -22.21
C MET A 7 -56.04 -27.75 -23.03
N ALA A 8 -56.07 -27.98 -24.35
CA ALA A 8 -54.97 -27.60 -25.24
C ALA A 8 -54.77 -26.08 -25.27
N LEU A 9 -55.86 -25.31 -25.34
CA LEU A 9 -55.84 -23.85 -25.35
C LEU A 9 -55.36 -23.27 -24.01
N LEU A 10 -55.73 -23.88 -22.88
CA LEU A 10 -55.23 -23.52 -21.56
C LEU A 10 -53.74 -23.83 -21.39
N LYS A 11 -53.26 -24.96 -21.91
CA LYS A 11 -51.85 -25.33 -21.86
C LYS A 11 -51.00 -24.35 -22.68
N ASP A 12 -51.43 -24.01 -23.88
CA ASP A 12 -50.73 -23.06 -24.75
C ASP A 12 -50.74 -21.64 -24.15
N ALA A 13 -51.86 -21.23 -23.56
CA ALA A 13 -51.95 -19.96 -22.82
C ALA A 13 -51.04 -19.93 -21.57
N MET A 14 -50.97 -21.03 -20.81
CA MET A 14 -50.06 -21.14 -19.65
C MET A 14 -48.59 -21.15 -20.06
N VAL A 15 -48.22 -21.80 -21.16
CA VAL A 15 -46.85 -21.80 -21.68
C VAL A 15 -46.46 -20.42 -22.22
N GLY A 16 -47.37 -19.76 -22.94
CA GLY A 16 -47.17 -18.38 -23.40
C GLY A 16 -46.99 -17.39 -22.25
N GLN A 17 -47.79 -17.54 -21.19
CA GLN A 17 -47.69 -16.71 -19.99
C GLN A 17 -46.47 -17.04 -19.13
N TRP A 18 -46.06 -18.31 -19.04
CA TRP A 18 -44.79 -18.68 -18.39
C TRP A 18 -43.63 -18.03 -19.13
N ARG A 19 -43.60 -18.09 -20.47
CA ARG A 19 -42.49 -17.54 -21.25
C ARG A 19 -42.31 -16.03 -21.05
N SER A 20 -43.40 -15.27 -20.92
CA SER A 20 -43.32 -13.82 -20.64
C SER A 20 -43.03 -13.49 -19.18
N MET A 21 -43.52 -14.26 -18.22
CA MET A 21 -43.20 -14.08 -16.80
C MET A 21 -41.77 -14.54 -16.47
N GLY A 22 -41.28 -15.55 -17.18
CA GLY A 22 -39.94 -16.10 -17.03
C GLY A 22 -38.83 -15.12 -17.41
N SER A 23 -39.03 -14.29 -18.46
CA SER A 23 -38.02 -13.29 -18.85
C SER A 23 -37.85 -12.19 -17.81
N MET A 24 -38.93 -11.76 -17.17
CA MET A 24 -38.86 -10.76 -16.10
C MET A 24 -38.14 -11.32 -14.86
N ALA A 25 -38.46 -12.56 -14.49
CA ALA A 25 -37.76 -13.25 -13.40
C ALA A 25 -36.27 -13.45 -13.72
N ALA A 26 -35.92 -13.83 -14.95
CA ALA A 26 -34.54 -14.01 -15.37
C ALA A 26 -33.72 -12.71 -15.28
N MET A 27 -34.30 -11.58 -15.72
CA MET A 27 -33.62 -10.29 -15.62
C MET A 27 -33.38 -9.90 -14.16
N PHE A 28 -34.39 -10.07 -13.29
CA PHE A 28 -34.27 -9.77 -11.86
C PHE A 28 -33.18 -10.60 -11.17
N VAL A 29 -33.20 -11.92 -11.36
CA VAL A 29 -32.19 -12.83 -10.79
C VAL A 29 -30.81 -12.52 -11.37
N GLY A 30 -30.72 -12.27 -12.68
CA GLY A 30 -29.47 -11.91 -13.34
C GLY A 30 -28.85 -10.63 -12.78
N THR A 31 -29.64 -9.59 -12.53
CA THR A 31 -29.14 -8.34 -11.95
C THR A 31 -28.68 -8.51 -10.50
N ILE A 32 -29.34 -9.35 -9.71
CA ILE A 32 -28.91 -9.63 -8.33
C ILE A 32 -27.59 -10.40 -8.33
N LEU A 33 -27.48 -11.44 -9.15
CA LEU A 33 -26.24 -12.22 -9.25
C LEU A 33 -25.07 -11.35 -9.73
N LEU A 34 -25.31 -10.49 -10.72
CA LEU A 34 -24.31 -9.54 -11.20
C LEU A 34 -23.92 -8.55 -10.11
N ALA A 35 -24.88 -8.03 -9.34
CA ALA A 35 -24.62 -7.11 -8.24
C ALA A 35 -23.75 -7.76 -7.16
N ILE A 36 -24.09 -8.98 -6.72
CA ILE A 36 -23.30 -9.73 -5.73
C ILE A 36 -21.88 -9.99 -6.25
N TYR A 37 -21.74 -10.29 -7.55
CA TYR A 37 -20.44 -10.55 -8.17
C TYR A 37 -19.52 -9.32 -8.20
N ILE A 38 -20.06 -8.13 -8.52
CA ILE A 38 -19.26 -6.88 -8.60
C ILE A 38 -19.09 -6.18 -7.25
N GLN A 39 -19.92 -6.50 -6.26
CA GLN A 39 -19.93 -5.88 -4.94
C GLN A 39 -18.55 -5.84 -4.25
N PRO A 40 -17.75 -6.93 -4.16
CA PRO A 40 -16.49 -6.91 -3.44
C PRO A 40 -15.45 -5.95 -4.04
N PHE A 41 -15.49 -5.67 -5.34
CA PHE A 41 -14.60 -4.69 -5.96
C PHE A 41 -14.89 -3.25 -5.51
N TRP A 42 -16.17 -2.93 -5.28
CA TRP A 42 -16.63 -1.58 -4.92
C TRP A 42 -16.81 -1.37 -3.42
N ASP A 43 -16.55 -2.39 -2.60
CA ASP A 43 -16.63 -2.30 -1.15
C ASP A 43 -15.36 -1.67 -0.55
N ARG A 44 -15.05 -0.45 -0.99
CA ARG A 44 -13.94 0.36 -0.48
C ARG A 44 -14.46 1.70 0.04
N PRO A 45 -13.83 2.31 1.06
CA PRO A 45 -14.32 3.56 1.64
C PRO A 45 -14.32 4.72 0.63
N GLU A 46 -13.39 4.74 -0.32
CA GLU A 46 -13.26 5.79 -1.35
C GLU A 46 -14.33 5.73 -2.45
N SER A 47 -14.92 4.57 -2.72
CA SER A 47 -15.97 4.40 -3.74
C SER A 47 -17.37 4.71 -3.21
N ARG A 48 -17.52 4.92 -1.89
CA ARG A 48 -18.79 5.29 -1.26
C ARG A 48 -18.96 6.81 -1.32
N ALA A 49 -20.07 7.29 -1.88
CA ALA A 49 -20.38 8.72 -2.03
C ALA A 49 -20.33 9.54 -0.72
N PHE A 50 -20.41 8.88 0.45
CA PHE A 50 -20.35 9.51 1.76
C PHE A 50 -19.35 8.86 2.74
N GLY A 51 -18.41 8.04 2.25
CA GLY A 51 -17.39 7.38 3.07
C GLY A 51 -17.93 6.36 4.08
N GLU A 52 -17.07 5.89 4.98
CA GLU A 52 -17.35 4.82 5.96
C GLU A 52 -18.46 5.19 6.97
N ALA A 53 -18.55 6.48 7.34
CA ALA A 53 -19.52 7.00 8.30
C ALA A 53 -20.82 7.54 7.67
N GLY A 54 -20.97 7.44 6.35
CA GLY A 54 -22.03 8.13 5.61
C GLY A 54 -23.30 7.32 5.35
N THR A 55 -23.22 5.99 5.34
CA THR A 55 -24.33 5.11 4.92
C THR A 55 -25.40 4.92 6.00
N THR A 56 -25.14 5.27 7.25
CA THR A 56 -26.05 5.06 8.40
C THR A 56 -26.71 6.33 8.92
N LYS A 57 -26.36 7.50 8.39
CA LYS A 57 -26.97 8.77 8.81
C LYS A 57 -28.22 9.03 7.97
N VAL A 58 -29.39 9.04 8.62
CA VAL A 58 -30.70 9.35 8.01
C VAL A 58 -30.67 10.66 7.19
N GLY A 59 -29.85 11.63 7.61
CA GLY A 59 -29.68 12.89 6.87
C GLY A 59 -29.06 12.74 5.47
N LEU A 60 -28.13 11.79 5.27
CA LEU A 60 -27.47 11.56 3.99
C LEU A 60 -28.36 10.78 3.02
N ILE A 61 -29.13 9.81 3.53
CA ILE A 61 -30.19 9.12 2.76
C ILE A 61 -31.25 10.12 2.27
N GLY A 62 -31.63 11.09 3.10
CA GLY A 62 -32.53 12.17 2.70
C GLY A 62 -31.96 13.05 1.59
N LEU A 63 -30.66 13.33 1.63
CA LEU A 63 -29.96 14.11 0.60
C LEU A 63 -29.89 13.37 -0.74
N GLU A 64 -29.60 12.06 -0.75
CA GLU A 64 -29.65 11.22 -1.96
C GLU A 64 -31.03 11.28 -2.64
N PHE A 65 -32.10 11.14 -1.85
CA PHE A 65 -33.46 11.21 -2.37
C PHE A 65 -33.78 12.58 -2.98
N ILE A 66 -33.34 13.68 -2.34
CA ILE A 66 -33.50 15.04 -2.89
C ILE A 66 -32.75 15.19 -4.22
N LEU A 67 -31.53 14.67 -4.32
CA LEU A 67 -30.74 14.74 -5.56
C LEU A 67 -31.43 13.99 -6.72
N ILE A 68 -32.04 12.83 -6.45
CA ILE A 68 -32.83 12.09 -7.45
C ILE A 68 -34.04 12.91 -7.91
N LEU A 69 -34.74 13.59 -6.99
CA LEU A 69 -35.86 14.46 -7.34
C LEU A 69 -35.41 15.66 -8.18
N ILE A 70 -34.28 16.29 -7.84
CA ILE A 70 -33.69 17.38 -8.63
C ILE A 70 -33.34 16.87 -10.03
N PHE A 71 -32.63 15.75 -10.14
CA PHE A 71 -32.27 15.15 -11.42
C PHE A 71 -33.50 14.87 -12.29
N THR A 72 -34.52 14.23 -11.72
CA THR A 72 -35.78 13.94 -12.42
C THR A 72 -36.50 15.21 -12.86
N GLY A 73 -36.54 16.23 -12.00
CA GLY A 73 -37.14 17.54 -12.30
C GLY A 73 -36.42 18.26 -13.44
N VAL A 74 -35.09 18.22 -13.47
CA VAL A 74 -34.26 18.77 -14.54
C VAL A 74 -34.57 18.10 -15.88
N ILE A 75 -34.66 16.78 -15.92
CA ILE A 75 -35.00 16.02 -17.14
C ILE A 75 -36.41 16.39 -17.65
N ILE A 76 -37.41 16.45 -16.76
CA ILE A 76 -38.77 16.84 -17.13
C ILE A 76 -38.82 18.29 -17.64
N TRP A 77 -38.09 19.20 -17.00
CA TRP A 77 -38.01 20.60 -17.43
C TRP A 77 -37.36 20.76 -18.81
N LEU A 78 -36.26 20.03 -19.06
CA LEU A 78 -35.61 19.95 -20.38
C LEU A 78 -36.57 19.41 -21.44
N ALA A 79 -37.35 18.37 -21.10
CA ALA A 79 -38.34 17.80 -22.01
C ALA A 79 -39.45 18.79 -22.37
N LYS A 80 -39.95 19.56 -21.39
CA LYS A 80 -40.97 20.60 -21.62
C LYS A 80 -40.50 21.74 -22.52
N ARG A 81 -39.20 22.09 -22.50
CA ARG A 81 -38.63 23.13 -23.38
C ARG A 81 -38.38 22.67 -24.83
N GLY A 82 -38.63 21.39 -25.15
CA GLY A 82 -38.45 20.87 -26.51
C GLY A 82 -36.98 20.67 -26.92
N LEU A 83 -36.03 20.69 -25.97
CA LEU A 83 -34.60 20.49 -26.21
C LEU A 83 -34.26 19.00 -26.38
N GLN A 84 -34.92 18.32 -27.30
CA GLN A 84 -34.77 16.87 -27.48
C GLN A 84 -33.33 16.44 -27.84
N VAL A 85 -32.60 17.29 -28.56
CA VAL A 85 -31.20 17.02 -28.94
C VAL A 85 -30.30 16.96 -27.70
N ILE A 86 -30.48 17.89 -26.76
CA ILE A 86 -29.68 17.94 -25.53
C ILE A 86 -30.00 16.73 -24.64
N ILE A 87 -31.27 16.32 -24.55
CA ILE A 87 -31.65 15.12 -23.79
C ILE A 87 -30.98 13.86 -24.38
N LYS A 88 -31.01 13.71 -25.71
CA LYS A 88 -30.38 12.56 -26.38
C LYS A 88 -28.90 12.46 -26.07
N TRP A 89 -28.17 13.57 -26.22
CA TRP A 89 -26.73 13.59 -25.93
C TRP A 89 -26.43 13.42 -24.45
N ALA A 90 -27.20 14.07 -23.56
CA ALA A 90 -27.02 13.95 -22.12
C ALA A 90 -27.24 12.51 -21.64
N VAL A 91 -28.33 11.86 -22.06
CA VAL A 91 -28.61 10.47 -21.70
C VAL A 91 -27.54 9.55 -22.27
N LEU A 92 -27.11 9.74 -23.51
CA LEU A 92 -26.06 8.92 -24.13
C LEU A 92 -24.74 9.01 -23.35
N ILE A 93 -24.33 10.22 -22.95
CA ILE A 93 -23.10 10.44 -22.16
C ILE A 93 -23.23 9.79 -20.79
N ILE A 94 -24.35 9.97 -20.09
CA ILE A 94 -24.57 9.36 -18.77
C ILE A 94 -24.52 7.83 -18.88
N LEU A 95 -25.15 7.26 -19.91
CA LEU A 95 -25.13 5.81 -20.17
C LEU A 95 -23.72 5.32 -20.48
N TRP A 96 -22.96 6.07 -21.27
CA TRP A 96 -21.57 5.73 -21.61
C TRP A 96 -20.67 5.73 -20.38
N ILE A 97 -20.76 6.75 -19.51
CA ILE A 97 -20.00 6.82 -18.26
C ILE A 97 -20.42 5.66 -17.35
N SER A 98 -21.73 5.43 -17.17
CA SER A 98 -22.24 4.35 -16.33
C SER A 98 -21.76 2.97 -16.81
N LEU A 99 -21.80 2.72 -18.12
CA LEU A 99 -21.32 1.47 -18.69
C LEU A 99 -19.80 1.31 -18.52
N SER A 100 -19.04 2.39 -18.71
CA SER A 100 -17.58 2.39 -18.52
C SER A 100 -17.22 2.02 -17.07
N TYR A 101 -17.89 2.63 -16.09
CA TYR A 101 -17.68 2.31 -14.67
C TYR A 101 -18.10 0.87 -14.32
N CYS A 102 -19.19 0.36 -14.91
CA CYS A 102 -19.59 -1.04 -14.73
C CYS A 102 -18.55 -2.04 -15.29
N LEU A 103 -17.79 -1.66 -16.33
CA LEU A 103 -16.78 -2.54 -16.96
C LEU A 103 -15.48 -2.64 -16.16
N ILE A 104 -15.14 -1.69 -15.30
CA ILE A 104 -13.92 -1.71 -14.49
C ILE A 104 -13.76 -3.02 -13.70
N PRO A 105 -14.70 -3.42 -12.82
CA PRO A 105 -14.59 -4.68 -12.08
C PRO A 105 -14.59 -5.90 -13.02
N LEU A 106 -15.37 -5.88 -14.09
CA LEU A 106 -15.41 -6.99 -15.05
C LEU A 106 -14.05 -7.18 -15.73
N SER A 107 -13.38 -6.09 -16.08
CA SER A 107 -12.05 -6.12 -16.70
C SER A 107 -10.97 -6.55 -15.72
N SER A 108 -11.02 -6.10 -14.45
CA SER A 108 -10.03 -6.51 -13.45
C SER A 108 -10.11 -8.00 -13.15
N TYR A 109 -11.32 -8.57 -13.04
CA TYR A 109 -11.49 -10.01 -12.88
C TYR A 109 -11.11 -10.81 -14.13
N ALA A 110 -11.31 -10.26 -15.33
CA ALA A 110 -10.95 -10.95 -16.57
C ALA A 110 -9.43 -10.94 -16.84
N LEU A 111 -8.74 -9.91 -16.33
CA LEU A 111 -7.29 -9.73 -16.45
C LEU A 111 -6.51 -10.35 -15.28
N ASP A 112 -7.19 -11.01 -14.34
CA ASP A 112 -6.58 -11.78 -13.26
C ASP A 112 -5.97 -13.07 -13.83
N THR A 113 -4.92 -12.89 -14.65
CA THR A 113 -3.98 -13.96 -14.95
C THR A 113 -3.33 -14.36 -13.65
N PRO A 114 -3.13 -15.65 -13.35
CA PRO A 114 -2.38 -16.05 -12.17
C PRO A 114 -1.04 -15.32 -12.24
N GLN A 115 -0.89 -14.34 -11.36
CA GLN A 115 0.40 -13.72 -11.08
C GLN A 115 1.31 -14.92 -10.84
N PRO A 116 2.45 -15.04 -11.53
CA PRO A 116 3.39 -16.09 -11.17
C PRO A 116 3.60 -15.93 -9.67
N THR A 117 3.38 -17.01 -8.91
CA THR A 117 3.76 -17.04 -7.51
C THR A 117 5.17 -16.48 -7.47
N VAL A 118 5.37 -15.41 -6.71
CA VAL A 118 6.71 -14.90 -6.44
C VAL A 118 7.40 -16.01 -5.67
N GLU A 119 7.99 -16.94 -6.41
CA GLU A 119 8.93 -17.88 -5.85
C GLU A 119 10.12 -17.01 -5.50
N PHE A 120 10.28 -16.75 -4.20
CA PHE A 120 11.55 -16.27 -3.67
C PHE A 120 12.57 -17.34 -4.01
N ARG A 121 13.20 -17.14 -5.15
CA ARG A 121 14.29 -17.95 -5.62
C ARG A 121 15.44 -17.66 -4.67
N THR A 122 15.77 -18.60 -3.80
CA THR A 122 17.09 -18.62 -3.16
C THR A 122 18.12 -18.90 -4.26
N GLU A 123 18.37 -17.91 -5.11
CA GLU A 123 19.48 -17.93 -6.05
C GLU A 123 20.75 -17.72 -5.23
N GLU A 124 21.45 -18.80 -4.89
CA GLU A 124 22.80 -18.77 -4.33
C GLU A 124 23.85 -18.12 -5.27
N HIS A 125 23.42 -17.39 -6.32
CA HIS A 125 24.29 -16.87 -7.38
C HIS A 125 24.07 -15.41 -7.80
N PHE A 126 23.15 -14.67 -7.18
CA PHE A 126 23.27 -13.20 -7.19
C PHE A 126 23.98 -12.79 -5.92
N ASN A 127 25.27 -12.47 -6.04
CA ASN A 127 26.11 -11.97 -4.93
C ASN A 127 25.76 -10.51 -4.57
N HIS A 128 24.50 -10.12 -4.77
CA HIS A 128 23.97 -8.76 -4.71
C HIS A 128 22.57 -8.84 -4.11
N ASP A 129 22.38 -8.17 -2.97
CA ASP A 129 21.09 -8.10 -2.31
C ASP A 129 20.33 -6.85 -2.79
N PHE A 130 19.04 -7.02 -3.05
CA PHE A 130 18.16 -5.93 -3.47
C PHE A 130 17.45 -5.38 -2.24
N HIS A 131 17.83 -4.18 -1.82
CA HIS A 131 17.21 -3.52 -0.68
C HIS A 131 16.12 -2.57 -1.17
N PHE A 132 14.85 -3.00 -1.03
CA PHE A 132 13.69 -2.15 -1.26
C PHE A 132 13.46 -1.27 -0.03
N THR A 133 14.10 -0.10 -0.01
CA THR A 133 14.08 0.78 1.15
C THR A 133 12.93 1.79 1.09
N ASP A 134 12.64 2.36 -0.08
CA ASP A 134 11.63 3.42 -0.24
C ASP A 134 10.18 2.92 -0.27
N LEU A 135 9.28 3.61 0.45
CA LEU A 135 7.83 3.45 0.28
C LEU A 135 7.32 4.02 -1.05
N ASP A 136 7.95 5.08 -1.57
CA ASP A 136 7.38 5.90 -2.66
C ASP A 136 7.60 5.36 -4.08
N SER A 137 8.00 4.10 -4.25
CA SER A 137 8.22 3.43 -5.55
C SER A 137 9.19 4.13 -6.52
N SER A 138 9.83 5.22 -6.09
CA SER A 138 10.60 6.13 -6.92
C SER A 138 12.05 5.67 -7.13
N GLY A 139 12.57 4.81 -6.27
CA GLY A 139 13.88 4.21 -6.39
C GLY A 139 14.07 2.96 -5.55
N PHE A 140 15.19 2.28 -5.78
CA PHE A 140 15.62 1.11 -5.02
C PHE A 140 17.14 1.16 -4.82
N ILE A 141 17.63 0.50 -3.78
CA ILE A 141 19.06 0.44 -3.46
C ILE A 141 19.55 -0.98 -3.73
N VAL A 142 20.72 -1.07 -4.36
CA VAL A 142 21.42 -2.34 -4.61
C VAL A 142 22.76 -2.31 -3.91
N ASP A 143 23.11 -3.42 -3.26
CA ASP A 143 24.45 -3.68 -2.78
C ASP A 143 25.27 -4.49 -3.80
N ASN A 144 26.43 -3.95 -4.20
CA ASN A 144 27.44 -4.64 -5.01
C ASN A 144 28.69 -5.04 -4.20
N GLN A 145 28.54 -5.30 -2.91
CA GLN A 145 29.56 -5.69 -1.92
C GLN A 145 30.68 -4.67 -1.67
N THR A 146 30.75 -3.63 -2.50
CA THR A 146 31.73 -2.56 -2.50
C THR A 146 31.09 -1.18 -2.46
N HIS A 147 29.86 -1.06 -2.98
CA HIS A 147 29.11 0.19 -3.05
C HIS A 147 27.63 -0.09 -2.82
N LEU A 148 26.98 0.84 -2.14
CA LEU A 148 25.53 1.00 -2.19
C LEU A 148 25.19 1.94 -3.33
N ILE A 149 24.28 1.51 -4.19
CA ILE A 149 23.90 2.25 -5.37
C ILE A 149 22.39 2.44 -5.37
N LYS A 150 21.95 3.70 -5.38
CA LYS A 150 20.54 4.04 -5.54
C LYS A 150 20.23 4.22 -7.02
N TYR A 151 19.18 3.56 -7.48
CA TYR A 151 18.66 3.67 -8.82
C TYR A 151 17.27 4.30 -8.80
N SER A 152 16.91 5.03 -9.85
CA SER A 152 15.54 5.49 -10.12
C SER A 152 14.80 4.50 -11.02
N GLU A 153 13.47 4.45 -10.89
CA GLU A 153 12.56 3.77 -11.82
C GLU A 153 12.78 2.24 -11.92
N ALA A 154 12.17 1.48 -11.02
CA ALA A 154 12.19 0.00 -11.08
C ALA A 154 11.35 -0.57 -12.25
N SER A 155 10.43 0.21 -12.82
CA SER A 155 9.46 -0.22 -13.84
C SER A 155 10.06 -0.67 -15.18
N GLY A 156 11.35 -0.42 -15.40
CA GLY A 156 12.08 -0.79 -16.62
C GLY A 156 12.87 -2.10 -16.55
N ILE A 157 13.15 -2.61 -15.35
CA ILE A 157 14.08 -3.73 -15.13
C ILE A 157 13.60 -5.01 -15.82
N GLU A 158 12.30 -5.31 -15.72
CA GLU A 158 11.71 -6.49 -16.37
C GLU A 158 11.75 -6.41 -17.91
N SER A 159 11.74 -5.20 -18.45
CA SER A 159 11.79 -4.93 -19.89
C SER A 159 13.21 -4.74 -20.45
N GLY A 160 14.25 -4.89 -19.60
CA GLY A 160 15.66 -4.74 -19.98
C GLY A 160 16.11 -3.29 -20.17
N ILE A 161 15.34 -2.31 -19.69
CA ILE A 161 15.73 -0.89 -19.69
C ILE A 161 16.64 -0.67 -18.48
N GLN A 162 17.80 -0.04 -18.70
CA GLN A 162 18.74 0.26 -17.62
C GLN A 162 18.14 1.30 -16.66
N ALA A 163 18.11 0.96 -15.37
CA ALA A 163 17.74 1.91 -14.33
C ALA A 163 18.82 3.00 -14.23
N ASN A 164 18.41 4.25 -14.03
CA ASN A 164 19.36 5.36 -13.94
C ASN A 164 19.93 5.44 -12.52
N GLN A 165 21.25 5.47 -12.40
CA GLN A 165 21.91 5.63 -11.12
C GLN A 165 21.73 7.07 -10.62
N ILE A 166 21.20 7.22 -9.41
CA ILE A 166 21.06 8.52 -8.73
C ILE A 166 22.38 8.86 -8.03
N TRP A 167 22.84 7.96 -7.17
CA TRP A 167 24.10 8.10 -6.44
C TRP A 167 24.71 6.73 -6.14
N SER A 168 25.99 6.74 -5.80
CA SER A 168 26.75 5.56 -5.37
C SER A 168 27.65 5.94 -4.21
N TRP A 169 27.57 5.17 -3.13
CA TRP A 169 28.34 5.39 -1.90
C TRP A 169 29.21 4.16 -1.60
N PRO A 170 30.52 4.33 -1.34
CA PRO A 170 31.42 3.21 -1.08
C PRO A 170 31.20 2.61 0.31
N LEU A 171 31.13 1.29 0.38
CA LEU A 171 31.16 0.54 1.63
C LEU A 171 32.58 0.54 2.20
N ASP A 172 32.70 0.46 3.54
CA ASP A 172 34.01 0.21 4.14
C ASP A 172 34.31 -1.27 4.10
N MET A 173 35.38 -1.57 3.39
CA MET A 173 35.84 -2.93 3.19
C MET A 173 36.94 -3.29 4.21
N GLY A 174 37.40 -2.35 5.03
CA GLY A 174 38.56 -2.49 5.89
C GLY A 174 39.78 -2.98 5.09
N ASN A 175 40.38 -4.09 5.52
CA ASN A 175 41.47 -4.78 4.81
C ASN A 175 40.98 -5.89 3.86
N GLN A 176 39.67 -6.02 3.64
CA GLN A 176 39.07 -7.06 2.80
C GLN A 176 38.69 -6.50 1.43
N SER A 177 38.32 -7.37 0.50
CA SER A 177 37.87 -7.00 -0.85
C SER A 177 36.35 -6.86 -0.97
N PHE A 178 35.61 -7.12 0.11
CA PHE A 178 34.16 -7.05 0.22
C PHE A 178 33.75 -6.76 1.68
N SER A 179 32.55 -6.21 1.90
CA SER A 179 31.99 -6.08 3.26
C SER A 179 31.55 -7.46 3.77
N ALA A 180 32.09 -7.89 4.91
CA ALA A 180 31.74 -9.16 5.54
C ALA A 180 30.56 -9.06 6.53
N HIS A 181 30.04 -7.85 6.76
CA HIS A 181 28.96 -7.60 7.72
C HIS A 181 27.62 -7.48 6.99
N PRO A 182 26.52 -8.03 7.57
CA PRO A 182 25.20 -7.82 7.03
C PRO A 182 24.86 -6.32 7.07
N ILE A 183 24.35 -5.84 5.96
CA ILE A 183 23.97 -4.45 5.77
C ILE A 183 22.50 -4.32 6.12
N THR A 184 22.20 -3.37 7.00
CA THR A 184 20.84 -2.95 7.28
C THR A 184 20.65 -1.51 6.85
N ILE A 185 19.52 -1.24 6.20
CA ILE A 185 19.15 0.10 5.76
C ILE A 185 17.77 0.41 6.31
N VAL A 186 17.67 1.53 7.01
CA VAL A 186 16.41 2.08 7.53
C VAL A 186 16.01 3.27 6.68
N ASP A 187 14.74 3.27 6.26
CA ASP A 187 14.13 4.40 5.58
C ASP A 187 13.73 5.45 6.60
N ASN A 188 14.49 6.56 6.64
CA ASN A 188 14.19 7.71 7.47
C ASN A 188 13.47 8.78 6.62
N ILE A 189 12.94 9.86 7.17
CA ILE A 189 12.15 10.85 6.43
C ILE A 189 12.96 11.44 5.26
N ASP A 190 14.08 12.11 5.57
CA ASP A 190 14.92 12.80 4.58
C ASP A 190 16.29 12.13 4.36
N SER A 191 16.55 11.00 5.00
CA SER A 191 17.84 10.30 4.93
C SER A 191 17.65 8.78 4.84
N TYR A 192 18.71 8.07 4.44
CA TYR A 192 18.84 6.64 4.73
C TYR A 192 19.83 6.46 5.86
N ILE A 193 19.56 5.50 6.73
CA ILE A 193 20.49 5.15 7.78
C ILE A 193 20.98 3.74 7.54
N PHE A 194 22.28 3.65 7.43
CA PHE A 194 23.01 2.43 7.15
C PHE A 194 23.71 1.96 8.41
N CYS A 195 23.58 0.67 8.69
CA CYS A 195 24.26 -0.01 9.79
C CYS A 195 24.92 -1.29 9.29
N ASP A 196 26.23 -1.42 9.50
CA ASP A 196 27.04 -2.59 9.13
C ASP A 196 27.60 -3.36 10.34
N GLN A 197 26.90 -3.32 11.48
CA GLN A 197 27.36 -3.85 12.78
C GLN A 197 28.61 -3.18 13.37
N SER A 198 29.29 -2.30 12.65
CA SER A 198 30.49 -1.62 13.17
C SER A 198 30.39 -0.10 13.06
N ARG A 199 29.53 0.37 12.17
CA ARG A 199 29.35 1.77 11.86
C ARG A 199 27.89 2.04 11.57
N TRP A 200 27.46 3.18 12.07
CA TRP A 200 26.19 3.81 11.79
C TRP A 200 26.46 5.00 10.88
N VAL A 201 25.77 5.11 9.76
CA VAL A 201 25.99 6.17 8.76
C VAL A 201 24.65 6.73 8.29
N LYS A 202 24.49 8.05 8.36
CA LYS A 202 23.35 8.78 7.83
C LYS A 202 23.69 9.36 6.46
N LEU A 203 22.94 8.95 5.43
CA LEU A 203 23.11 9.35 4.04
C LEU A 203 21.94 10.23 3.59
N ASP A 204 22.22 11.31 2.87
CA ASP A 204 21.18 12.12 2.24
C ASP A 204 20.48 11.33 1.11
N LYS A 205 19.14 11.38 1.05
CA LYS A 205 18.37 10.62 0.06
C LYS A 205 18.62 11.04 -1.39
N ASN A 206 18.98 12.30 -1.61
CA ASN A 206 19.06 12.91 -2.94
C ASN A 206 20.42 12.70 -3.59
N ASP A 207 21.51 12.86 -2.84
CA ASP A 207 22.87 12.81 -3.39
C ASP A 207 23.77 11.73 -2.79
N GLY A 208 23.31 11.02 -1.74
CA GLY A 208 24.09 9.97 -1.08
C GLY A 208 25.28 10.50 -0.28
N SER A 209 25.33 11.80 0.01
CA SER A 209 26.36 12.40 0.86
C SER A 209 26.20 11.98 2.32
N VAL A 210 27.32 11.85 3.02
CA VAL A 210 27.31 11.48 4.45
C VAL A 210 27.00 12.72 5.29
N ILE A 211 25.91 12.67 6.04
CA ILE A 211 25.46 13.73 6.97
C ILE A 211 26.14 13.53 8.33
N SER A 212 26.07 12.32 8.88
CA SER A 212 26.70 11.94 10.15
C SER A 212 27.15 10.47 10.11
N THR A 213 28.17 10.15 10.90
CA THR A 213 28.74 8.80 11.00
C THR A 213 29.25 8.54 12.40
N TYR A 214 29.01 7.34 12.92
CA TYR A 214 29.46 6.91 14.25
C TYR A 214 30.00 5.49 14.17
N ASP A 215 31.15 5.26 14.81
CA ASP A 215 31.73 3.92 14.96
C ASP A 215 31.07 3.23 16.16
N VAL A 216 29.94 2.57 15.93
CA VAL A 216 29.11 1.90 16.94
C VAL A 216 28.62 0.54 16.45
N HIS A 217 28.41 -0.38 17.40
CA HIS A 217 27.86 -1.69 17.08
C HIS A 217 26.34 -1.64 16.97
N CYS A 218 25.80 -1.49 15.76
CA CYS A 218 24.36 -1.39 15.53
C CYS A 218 23.81 -2.54 14.68
N ASN A 219 22.67 -3.11 15.09
CA ASN A 219 21.86 -3.99 14.25
C ASN A 219 21.03 -3.20 13.25
N ALA A 220 20.49 -2.05 13.68
CA ALA A 220 19.78 -1.10 12.85
C ALA A 220 19.90 0.30 13.49
N GLY A 221 19.58 1.35 12.75
CA GLY A 221 19.71 2.72 13.24
C GLY A 221 18.68 3.65 12.64
N PHE A 222 18.30 4.69 13.37
CA PHE A 222 17.44 5.75 12.86
C PHE A 222 17.80 7.10 13.48
N SER A 223 17.25 8.19 12.95
CA SER A 223 17.56 9.55 13.39
C SER A 223 16.28 10.36 13.41
N THR A 224 15.95 10.99 14.53
CA THR A 224 14.87 11.97 14.61
C THR A 224 15.43 13.37 14.37
N SER A 225 14.57 14.38 14.37
CA SER A 225 15.01 15.78 14.30
C SER A 225 15.98 16.19 15.42
N GLU A 226 15.91 15.55 16.59
CA GLU A 226 16.74 15.90 17.75
C GLU A 226 17.90 14.93 18.01
N TYR A 227 17.69 13.62 17.81
CA TYR A 227 18.62 12.59 18.29
C TYR A 227 18.85 11.48 17.27
N ASP A 228 20.07 10.95 17.27
CA ASP A 228 20.44 9.74 16.55
C ASP A 228 20.28 8.53 17.48
N TRP A 229 19.74 7.44 16.93
CA TRP A 229 19.37 6.24 17.65
C TRP A 229 19.98 5.00 16.99
N GLU A 230 20.37 4.05 17.83
CA GLU A 230 20.79 2.72 17.45
C GLU A 230 19.93 1.65 18.12
N ILE A 231 19.78 0.54 17.41
CA ILE A 231 19.13 -0.66 17.90
C ILE A 231 20.22 -1.73 18.01
N ILE A 232 20.37 -2.29 19.21
CA ILE A 232 21.30 -3.36 19.53
C ILE A 232 20.51 -4.49 20.19
N ASP A 233 20.38 -5.62 19.51
CA ASP A 233 19.54 -6.75 19.92
C ASP A 233 18.11 -6.31 20.28
N THR A 234 17.79 -6.25 21.58
CA THR A 234 16.48 -5.87 22.11
C THR A 234 16.50 -4.48 22.77
N LEU A 235 17.56 -3.71 22.56
CA LEU A 235 17.78 -2.40 23.17
C LEU A 235 17.68 -1.32 22.11
N LEU A 236 16.96 -0.27 22.46
CA LEU A 236 16.94 1.00 21.76
C LEU A 236 17.78 2.00 22.55
N GLN A 237 18.82 2.56 21.94
CA GLN A 237 19.76 3.45 22.59
C GLN A 237 19.95 4.74 21.80
N LYS A 238 19.99 5.85 22.52
CA LYS A 238 20.40 7.13 21.94
C LYS A 238 21.92 7.18 21.79
N ILE A 239 22.38 7.54 20.60
CA ILE A 239 23.81 7.76 20.31
C ILE A 239 24.23 9.11 20.87
N ASP A 240 25.29 9.13 21.69
CA ASP A 240 25.96 10.37 22.10
C ASP A 240 27.01 10.75 21.04
N PRO A 241 26.88 11.89 20.33
CA PRO A 241 27.85 12.29 19.32
C PRO A 241 29.28 12.46 19.83
N PHE A 242 29.46 12.74 21.12
CA PHE A 242 30.78 12.94 21.73
C PHE A 242 31.39 11.65 22.29
N HIS A 243 30.54 10.69 22.66
CA HIS A 243 30.95 9.40 23.22
C HIS A 243 30.09 8.26 22.65
N PRO A 244 30.15 8.00 21.33
CA PRO A 244 29.22 7.10 20.66
C PRO A 244 29.33 5.64 21.16
N ASN A 245 30.51 5.25 21.64
CA ASN A 245 30.78 3.92 22.18
C ASN A 245 30.40 3.74 23.67
N ILE A 246 29.87 4.77 24.32
CA ILE A 246 29.49 4.71 25.73
C ILE A 246 27.97 4.81 25.83
N PRO A 247 27.27 3.72 26.20
CA PRO A 247 25.82 3.74 26.25
C PRO A 247 25.33 4.72 27.31
N ASN A 248 24.44 5.63 26.92
CA ASN A 248 23.78 6.49 27.88
C ASN A 248 22.65 5.71 28.54
N HIS A 249 22.92 5.19 29.74
CA HIS A 249 21.96 4.38 30.49
C HIS A 249 20.62 5.07 30.69
N SER A 250 20.56 6.41 30.83
CA SER A 250 19.30 7.15 30.99
C SER A 250 18.45 7.25 29.72
N TRP A 251 19.04 6.92 28.56
CA TRP A 251 18.41 6.93 27.24
C TRP A 251 18.46 5.54 26.58
N THR A 252 18.43 4.49 27.40
CA THR A 252 18.33 3.10 26.95
C THR A 252 16.94 2.56 27.27
N TYR A 253 16.26 2.03 26.26
CA TYR A 253 14.92 1.47 26.36
C TYR A 253 14.93 0.04 25.87
N LYS A 254 14.05 -0.79 26.44
CA LYS A 254 13.87 -2.17 25.99
C LYS A 254 12.78 -2.22 24.93
N LEU A 255 13.11 -2.79 23.78
CA LEU A 255 12.13 -3.18 22.78
C LEU A 255 11.32 -4.40 23.27
N PRO A 256 10.16 -4.69 22.67
CA PRO A 256 9.37 -5.87 23.01
C PRO A 256 10.22 -7.15 22.95
N GLU A 257 10.00 -8.09 23.90
CA GLU A 257 10.82 -9.31 24.00
C GLU A 257 10.76 -10.19 22.74
N GLN A 258 9.72 -10.04 21.92
CA GLN A 258 9.57 -10.76 20.65
C GLN A 258 10.41 -10.16 19.52
N PHE A 259 10.83 -8.90 19.64
CA PHE A 259 11.67 -8.25 18.64
C PHE A 259 13.13 -8.61 18.90
N LEU A 260 13.79 -9.17 17.90
CA LEU A 260 15.22 -9.48 17.93
C LEU A 260 15.92 -8.68 16.83
N GLY A 261 16.76 -7.72 17.22
CA GLY A 261 17.50 -6.88 16.27
C GLY A 261 18.44 -7.67 15.36
N LYS A 262 18.91 -8.85 15.78
CA LYS A 262 19.70 -9.76 14.92
C LYS A 262 18.93 -10.29 13.71
N ASP A 263 17.60 -10.36 13.80
CA ASP A 263 16.69 -10.85 12.76
C ASP A 263 15.91 -9.67 12.15
N PHE A 264 16.53 -8.47 12.16
CA PHE A 264 15.94 -7.26 11.62
C PHE A 264 15.76 -7.39 10.10
N LEU A 265 14.53 -7.12 9.65
CA LEU A 265 14.17 -7.17 8.24
C LEU A 265 13.96 -5.77 7.66
N ARG A 266 13.24 -4.91 8.38
CA ARG A 266 12.88 -3.57 7.88
C ARG A 266 12.57 -2.59 8.99
N GLY A 267 12.95 -1.34 8.75
CA GLY A 267 12.64 -0.20 9.61
C GLY A 267 12.25 1.00 8.76
N VAL A 268 11.16 1.68 9.14
CA VAL A 268 10.67 2.88 8.47
C VAL A 268 10.29 3.90 9.54
N LEU A 269 10.87 5.09 9.48
CA LEU A 269 10.45 6.21 10.32
C LEU A 269 9.16 6.81 9.73
N LEU A 270 8.05 6.74 10.48
CA LEU A 270 6.75 7.26 10.03
C LEU A 270 6.64 8.76 10.32
N ASN A 271 7.16 9.17 11.48
CA ASN A 271 7.29 10.55 11.94
C ASN A 271 8.37 10.61 13.04
N ASP A 272 8.66 11.80 13.58
CA ASP A 272 9.69 11.97 14.62
C ASP A 272 9.41 11.22 15.94
N GLY A 273 8.18 10.74 16.17
CA GLY A 273 7.77 10.04 17.38
C GLY A 273 7.39 8.58 17.19
N GLU A 274 7.31 8.07 15.95
CA GLU A 274 6.81 6.73 15.65
C GLU A 274 7.62 6.08 14.55
N MET A 275 7.97 4.81 14.78
CA MET A 275 8.74 4.00 13.85
C MET A 275 8.09 2.64 13.64
N LEU A 276 7.97 2.22 12.39
CA LEU A 276 7.66 0.84 12.04
C LEU A 276 8.93 0.00 12.09
N LEU A 277 8.91 -1.08 12.86
CA LEU A 277 9.98 -2.05 12.94
C LEU A 277 9.45 -3.45 12.58
N VAL A 278 10.24 -4.18 11.81
CA VAL A 278 9.92 -5.52 11.31
C VAL A 278 11.15 -6.42 11.48
N SER A 279 10.92 -7.56 12.09
CA SER A 279 11.85 -8.68 12.28
C SER A 279 11.15 -9.99 11.88
N ASP A 280 11.88 -11.09 11.80
CA ASP A 280 11.32 -12.40 11.41
C ASP A 280 10.08 -12.81 12.23
N ASP A 281 10.12 -12.59 13.55
CA ASP A 281 9.09 -13.04 14.50
C ASP A 281 8.16 -11.92 15.01
N TRP A 282 8.42 -10.66 14.63
CA TRP A 282 7.66 -9.52 15.15
C TRP A 282 7.61 -8.36 14.17
N ALA A 283 6.43 -7.75 14.05
CA ALA A 283 6.22 -6.51 13.32
C ALA A 283 5.29 -5.58 14.12
N GLY A 284 5.65 -4.31 14.23
CA GLY A 284 4.85 -3.35 14.98
C GLY A 284 5.39 -1.92 14.88
N ILE A 285 4.55 -0.98 15.30
CA ILE A 285 4.92 0.42 15.45
C ILE A 285 5.38 0.63 16.89
N ILE A 286 6.53 1.26 17.07
CA ILE A 286 7.04 1.70 18.37
C ILE A 286 6.95 3.21 18.48
N GLU A 287 6.67 3.69 19.69
CA GLU A 287 6.80 5.10 20.05
C GLU A 287 8.25 5.40 20.44
N ILE A 288 8.81 6.47 19.90
CA ILE A 288 10.17 6.91 20.15
C ILE A 288 10.15 7.80 21.39
N PRO A 289 10.95 7.47 22.43
CA PRO A 289 10.97 8.26 23.65
C PRO A 289 11.62 9.63 23.44
N ASP A 290 10.99 10.66 23.98
CA ASP A 290 11.39 12.07 23.93
C ASP A 290 12.10 12.55 25.20
N GLU A 291 11.92 11.84 26.32
CA GLU A 291 12.54 12.15 27.63
C GLU A 291 13.35 10.98 28.19
N PRO A 292 14.49 11.24 28.88
CA PRO A 292 15.26 10.20 29.55
C PRO A 292 14.44 9.56 30.67
N HIS A 293 14.59 8.26 30.89
CA HIS A 293 13.97 7.66 32.07
C HIS A 293 14.66 8.16 33.35
N ASN A 294 13.86 8.56 34.33
CA ASN A 294 14.38 8.88 35.66
C ASN A 294 15.03 7.61 36.24
N GLN A 295 16.34 7.66 36.50
CA GLN A 295 16.99 6.70 37.40
C GLN A 295 16.48 6.95 38.83
N ASP A 296 15.26 6.50 39.12
CA ASP A 296 14.88 6.24 40.50
C ASP A 296 15.66 5.01 40.98
N ARG A 297 16.65 5.33 41.81
CA ARG A 297 17.53 4.46 42.59
C ARG A 297 16.97 3.06 42.86
N GLY A 298 17.71 2.05 42.41
CA GLY A 298 17.80 0.73 43.04
C GLY A 298 19.23 0.49 43.48
#